data_AF-A0A1V5LNE9-F1
#
_entry.id   AF-A0A1V5LNE9-F1
#
_cell.length_a   1.000
_cell.length_b   1.000
_cell.length_c   1.000
_cell.angle_alpha   90.00
_cell.angle_beta   90.00
_cell.angle_gamma   90.00
#
_symmetry.space_group_name_H-M   'P 1'
#
loop_
_entity.id
_entity.type
_entity.pdbx_description
1 polymer ?
#
loop_
_entity_poly.entity_id
_entity_poly.type
_entity_poly.pdbx_seq_one_letter_code
_entity_poly.pdbx_strand_id
1 'polypeptide(L)'
;MGINDINYFMGSVERIMIEAELLGRAEAFTDPEVQSFLWKRLLYETTPDGAVPPYGAHLGYNSHAGHRILALELLGKYTRDGRYRWVANRLFNYAQARGGFSPGHHHARATCEESVALASLFCDDSVQPVEPAGGSQLLNRKEVLRLTNADAKQLFPDAGGVDCNMYTSQKVMPSKLAFRAGWNSGDQFMLVELFPRHDPLNPTAIIGFERHGSVFAMPTYEKFVSRENMVKIEDLSGTATFCGQAKWNGRKEVPTGYAGMEVTVPEFADDARVSYARARVTNYMGFKATHERDFLFVKNGPVLVRDETTFHDTFTARLGPIWNTQNIAPVQGANWVNTWFSGHWFQNAYLYSNRPWDLLVYHAPKADRKLTIRGRWEGSEVDVPYVTQYGWEGAVTPDTRVQFTQVLLPHAPMLDASKLAQNITVLKDDPGTSAVAVKQADGTVEFLILNPAKAALELGGNGLPVVKTIAPAAYLRYTGNGKLEYRWESGKP
;
A
#
# COMPACT_ATOMS: atom_id res chain seq x y z
N MET A 1 -12.75 17.56 4.71
CA MET A 1 -11.66 17.43 3.71
C MET A 1 -11.72 16.04 3.06
N GLY A 2 -12.30 15.95 1.86
CA GLY A 2 -12.69 14.67 1.24
C GLY A 2 -11.73 14.09 0.18
N ILE A 3 -10.65 14.77 -0.16
CA ILE A 3 -9.86 14.39 -1.35
C ILE A 3 -8.85 13.28 -0.99
N ASN A 4 -8.81 12.16 -1.73
CA ASN A 4 -7.82 11.07 -1.54
C ASN A 4 -6.67 11.16 -2.55
N ASP A 5 -6.71 12.10 -3.47
CA ASP A 5 -5.53 12.54 -4.24
C ASP A 5 -4.62 13.34 -3.32
N ILE A 6 -3.35 12.94 -3.25
CA ILE A 6 -2.40 13.55 -2.32
C ILE A 6 -2.09 15.01 -2.67
N ASN A 7 -2.10 15.39 -3.95
CA ASN A 7 -1.80 16.75 -4.40
C ASN A 7 -2.90 17.73 -3.97
N TYR A 8 -4.15 17.45 -4.31
CA TYR A 8 -5.29 18.27 -3.88
C TYR A 8 -5.50 18.24 -2.37
N PHE A 9 -5.27 17.07 -1.76
CA PHE A 9 -5.33 16.93 -0.31
C PHE A 9 -4.34 17.86 0.38
N MET A 10 -3.05 17.78 0.03
CA MET A 10 -2.01 18.58 0.68
C MET A 10 -2.17 20.06 0.37
N GLY A 11 -2.52 20.44 -0.87
CA GLY A 11 -2.78 21.84 -1.22
C GLY A 11 -4.00 22.45 -0.50
N SER A 12 -5.05 21.66 -0.24
CA SER A 12 -6.19 22.13 0.56
C SER A 12 -5.84 22.23 2.04
N VAL A 13 -5.16 21.21 2.58
CA VAL A 13 -4.76 21.13 3.99
C VAL A 13 -3.85 22.30 4.35
N GLU A 14 -2.85 22.57 3.54
CA GLU A 14 -1.91 23.67 3.76
C GLU A 14 -2.66 25.02 3.89
N ARG A 15 -3.52 25.35 2.92
CA ARG A 15 -4.25 26.62 2.92
C ARG A 15 -5.13 26.76 4.16
N ILE A 16 -5.86 25.70 4.52
CA ILE A 16 -6.72 25.68 5.71
C ILE A 16 -5.89 25.89 6.99
N MET A 17 -4.72 25.25 7.09
CA MET A 17 -3.86 25.35 8.27
C MET A 17 -3.20 26.72 8.38
N ILE A 18 -2.76 27.32 7.27
CA ILE A 18 -2.22 28.68 7.26
C ILE A 18 -3.31 29.68 7.67
N GLU A 19 -4.52 29.57 7.12
CA GLU A 19 -5.64 30.44 7.51
C GLU A 19 -5.97 30.29 8.99
N ALA A 20 -6.00 29.05 9.51
CA ALA A 20 -6.24 28.81 10.93
C ALA A 20 -5.16 29.42 11.83
N GLU A 21 -3.87 29.29 11.47
CA GLU A 21 -2.76 29.94 12.18
C GLU A 21 -2.92 31.47 12.19
N LEU A 22 -3.14 32.08 11.01
CA LEU A 22 -3.26 33.53 10.88
C LEU A 22 -4.48 34.12 11.61
N LEU A 23 -5.57 33.35 11.69
CA LEU A 23 -6.79 33.73 12.41
C LEU A 23 -6.80 33.31 13.89
N GLY A 24 -5.75 32.64 14.38
CA GLY A 24 -5.66 32.17 15.76
C GLY A 24 -6.65 31.05 16.12
N ARG A 25 -7.09 30.25 15.14
CA ARG A 25 -8.07 29.17 15.29
C ARG A 25 -7.43 27.85 15.70
N ALA A 26 -7.03 27.76 16.96
CA ALA A 26 -6.35 26.58 17.51
C ALA A 26 -7.16 25.28 17.37
N GLU A 27 -8.49 25.37 17.35
CA GLU A 27 -9.41 24.24 17.23
C GLU A 27 -9.19 23.41 15.96
N ALA A 28 -8.71 24.01 14.86
CA ALA A 28 -8.39 23.29 13.63
C ALA A 28 -7.28 22.23 13.81
N PHE A 29 -6.43 22.40 14.84
CA PHE A 29 -5.31 21.52 15.15
C PHE A 29 -5.61 20.58 16.32
N THR A 30 -6.42 21.04 17.29
CA THR A 30 -6.65 20.33 18.56
C THR A 30 -7.96 19.54 18.60
N ASP A 31 -8.86 19.71 17.63
CA ASP A 31 -10.10 18.93 17.57
C ASP A 31 -9.80 17.42 17.53
N PRO A 32 -10.32 16.60 18.47
CA PRO A 32 -10.02 15.17 18.55
C PRO A 32 -10.43 14.38 17.31
N GLU A 33 -11.50 14.80 16.64
CA GLU A 33 -12.02 14.13 15.46
C GLU A 33 -11.12 14.41 14.25
N VAL A 34 -10.70 15.66 14.07
CA VAL A 34 -9.73 16.05 13.04
C VAL A 34 -8.38 15.36 13.28
N GLN A 35 -7.91 15.32 14.53
CA GLN A 35 -6.68 14.60 14.88
C GLN A 35 -6.76 13.12 14.50
N SER A 36 -7.88 12.47 14.82
CA SER A 36 -8.06 11.04 14.61
C SER A 36 -8.12 10.65 13.12
N PHE A 37 -8.85 11.41 12.30
CA PHE A 37 -9.13 11.03 10.91
C PHE A 37 -8.25 11.72 9.87
N LEU A 38 -7.56 12.80 10.25
CA LEU A 38 -6.78 13.61 9.32
C LEU A 38 -5.29 13.64 9.69
N TRP A 39 -4.98 14.06 10.91
CA TRP A 39 -3.59 14.37 11.29
C TRP A 39 -2.74 13.14 11.56
N LYS A 40 -3.30 12.09 12.18
CA LYS A 40 -2.59 10.80 12.34
C LYS A 40 -2.06 10.24 11.02
N ARG A 41 -2.76 10.48 9.90
CA ARG A 41 -2.34 10.01 8.58
C ARG A 41 -1.01 10.61 8.15
N LEU A 42 -0.78 11.89 8.40
CA LEU A 42 0.47 12.58 8.04
C LEU A 42 1.69 11.94 8.75
N LEU A 43 1.49 11.47 9.98
CA LEU A 43 2.51 10.78 10.77
C LEU A 43 2.77 9.36 10.26
N TYR A 44 1.71 8.57 10.05
CA TYR A 44 1.84 7.13 9.80
C TYR A 44 2.03 6.77 8.32
N GLU A 45 1.65 7.65 7.39
CA GLU A 45 1.92 7.47 5.95
C GLU A 45 3.34 7.92 5.56
N THR A 46 4.17 8.35 6.51
CA THR A 46 5.57 8.73 6.26
C THR A 46 6.51 7.55 6.56
N THR A 47 7.48 7.32 5.68
CA THR A 47 8.40 6.19 5.77
C THR A 47 9.49 6.43 6.84
N PRO A 48 10.15 5.38 7.35
CA PRO A 48 11.22 5.51 8.34
C PRO A 48 12.40 6.38 7.89
N ASP A 49 12.69 6.38 6.59
CA ASP A 49 13.74 7.21 6.01
C ASP A 49 13.30 8.66 5.78
N GLY A 50 12.04 9.00 6.02
CA GLY A 50 11.52 10.36 5.88
C GLY A 50 10.98 10.67 4.49
N ALA A 51 10.35 9.71 3.82
CA ALA A 51 9.74 9.94 2.51
C ALA A 51 8.21 9.77 2.56
N VAL A 52 7.55 10.34 1.55
CA VAL A 52 6.10 10.19 1.34
C VAL A 52 5.85 9.38 0.07
N PRO A 53 5.37 8.13 0.19
CA PRO A 53 4.84 7.40 -0.95
C PRO A 53 3.65 8.18 -1.53
N PRO A 54 3.65 8.47 -2.84
CA PRO A 54 2.54 9.18 -3.44
C PRO A 54 1.33 8.25 -3.57
N TYR A 55 0.14 8.82 -3.79
CA TYR A 55 -1.07 8.08 -4.16
C TYR A 55 -2.10 9.04 -4.77
N GLY A 56 -2.98 8.52 -5.63
CA GLY A 56 -3.86 9.39 -6.42
C GLY A 56 -3.11 10.17 -7.48
N ALA A 57 -3.67 11.30 -7.93
CA ALA A 57 -2.87 12.23 -8.69
C ALA A 57 -1.86 12.91 -7.73
N HIS A 58 -0.63 13.08 -8.21
CA HIS A 58 0.53 13.48 -7.42
C HIS A 58 1.59 14.11 -8.31
N LEU A 59 2.57 14.81 -7.73
CA LEU A 59 3.70 15.39 -8.48
C LEU A 59 4.98 14.54 -8.41
N GLY A 60 4.80 13.25 -8.06
CA GLY A 60 5.86 12.26 -8.00
C GLY A 60 6.17 11.84 -6.57
N TYR A 61 7.19 11.00 -6.42
CA TYR A 61 7.59 10.50 -5.12
C TYR A 61 8.10 11.64 -4.22
N ASN A 62 7.68 11.69 -2.96
CA ASN A 62 8.03 12.74 -2.00
C ASN A 62 7.72 14.20 -2.44
N SER A 63 6.86 14.41 -3.44
CA SER A 63 6.62 15.73 -4.05
C SER A 63 5.84 16.70 -3.17
N HIS A 64 5.29 16.24 -2.05
CA HIS A 64 4.51 17.06 -1.11
C HIS A 64 5.16 17.15 0.28
N ALA A 65 6.45 16.84 0.37
CA ALA A 65 7.18 16.83 1.64
C ALA A 65 7.13 18.20 2.33
N GLY A 66 7.29 19.31 1.60
CA GLY A 66 7.24 20.66 2.17
C GLY A 66 5.88 20.97 2.82
N HIS A 67 4.78 20.74 2.11
CA HIS A 67 3.42 20.92 2.64
C HIS A 67 3.20 20.09 3.92
N ARG A 68 3.75 18.86 3.95
CA ARG A 68 3.64 17.96 5.10
C ARG A 68 4.50 18.43 6.27
N ILE A 69 5.70 18.95 6.02
CA ILE A 69 6.57 19.56 7.04
C ILE A 69 5.83 20.73 7.72
N LEU A 70 5.26 21.65 6.95
CA LEU A 70 4.48 22.77 7.48
C LEU A 70 3.32 22.30 8.34
N ALA A 71 2.53 21.35 7.84
CA ALA A 71 1.42 20.79 8.59
C ALA A 71 1.87 20.15 9.91
N LEU A 72 2.95 19.37 9.88
CA LEU A 72 3.47 18.69 11.07
C LEU A 72 4.07 19.65 12.10
N GLU A 73 4.77 20.71 11.67
CA GLU A 73 5.28 21.74 12.61
C GLU A 73 4.15 22.50 13.30
N LEU A 74 3.11 22.91 12.55
CA LEU A 74 1.91 23.53 13.14
C LEU A 74 1.20 22.59 14.11
N LEU A 75 1.05 21.32 13.75
CA LEU A 75 0.47 20.31 14.64
C LEU A 75 1.32 20.16 15.92
N GLY A 76 2.64 20.08 15.80
CA GLY A 76 3.55 20.02 16.95
C GLY A 76 3.38 21.22 17.88
N LYS A 77 3.33 22.44 17.33
CA LYS A 77 3.10 23.69 18.08
C LYS A 77 1.79 23.68 18.86
N TYR A 78 0.67 23.39 18.21
CA TYR A 78 -0.65 23.50 18.85
C TYR A 78 -0.99 22.31 19.76
N THR A 79 -0.58 21.10 19.40
CA THR A 79 -0.89 19.90 20.17
C THR A 79 0.16 19.60 21.25
N ARG A 80 1.33 20.26 21.19
CA ARG A 80 2.50 19.98 22.02
C ARG A 80 3.03 18.55 21.88
N ASP A 81 2.66 17.87 20.79
CA ASP A 81 3.08 16.52 20.49
C ASP A 81 4.36 16.52 19.65
N GLY A 82 5.48 16.22 20.31
CA GLY A 82 6.80 16.14 19.69
C GLY A 82 6.92 15.13 18.55
N ARG A 83 5.98 14.19 18.42
CA ARG A 83 5.97 13.20 17.33
C ARG A 83 5.81 13.83 15.97
N TYR A 84 5.01 14.89 15.86
CA TYR A 84 4.85 15.58 14.58
C TYR A 84 6.14 16.28 14.14
N ARG A 85 6.82 16.98 15.05
CA ARG A 85 8.12 17.60 14.78
C ARG A 85 9.19 16.59 14.41
N TRP A 86 9.21 15.43 15.08
CA TRP A 86 10.15 14.36 14.74
C TRP A 86 9.96 13.89 13.29
N VAL A 87 8.72 13.70 12.84
CA VAL A 87 8.44 13.30 11.44
C VAL A 87 8.75 14.43 10.46
N ALA A 88 8.48 15.70 10.81
CA ALA A 88 8.85 16.86 10.00
C ALA A 88 10.36 16.92 9.75
N ASN A 89 11.16 16.75 10.81
CA ASN A 89 12.62 16.69 10.71
C ASN A 89 13.10 15.56 9.81
N ARG A 90 12.46 14.38 9.88
CA ARG A 90 12.78 13.25 8.98
C ARG A 90 12.54 13.60 7.52
N LEU A 91 11.39 14.19 7.19
CA LEU A 91 11.04 14.62 5.84
C LEU A 91 12.05 15.63 5.30
N PHE A 92 12.44 16.61 6.12
CA PHE A 92 13.44 17.61 5.76
C PHE A 92 14.80 16.96 5.51
N ASN A 93 15.25 16.08 6.40
CA ASN A 93 16.53 15.38 6.28
C ASN A 93 16.60 14.48 5.04
N TYR A 94 15.51 13.80 4.69
CA TYR A 94 15.43 13.00 3.47
C TYR A 94 15.65 13.85 2.21
N ALA A 95 15.00 15.01 2.13
CA ALA A 95 15.17 15.93 1.00
C ALA A 95 16.60 16.49 0.94
N GLN A 96 17.14 16.94 2.08
CA GLN A 96 18.52 17.44 2.16
C GLN A 96 19.54 16.40 1.70
N ALA A 97 19.40 15.13 2.13
CA ALA A 97 20.28 14.04 1.75
C ALA A 97 20.25 13.71 0.24
N ARG A 98 19.29 14.26 -0.51
CA ARG A 98 19.06 14.00 -1.93
C ARG A 98 19.17 15.24 -2.81
N GLY A 99 19.80 16.31 -2.30
CA GLY A 99 20.04 17.55 -3.05
C GLY A 99 18.88 18.53 -3.06
N GLY A 100 17.95 18.41 -2.10
CA GLY A 100 16.80 19.30 -1.94
C GLY A 100 15.48 18.65 -2.33
N PHE A 101 14.43 19.46 -2.47
CA PHE A 101 13.09 19.00 -2.83
C PHE A 101 12.94 18.91 -4.35
N SER A 102 12.72 17.70 -4.86
CA SER A 102 12.39 17.42 -6.27
C SER A 102 13.29 18.18 -7.27
N PRO A 103 14.63 18.04 -7.16
CA PRO A 103 15.59 18.94 -7.81
C PRO A 103 15.44 19.05 -9.33
N GLY A 104 14.94 18.02 -10.01
CA GLY A 104 14.70 18.05 -11.46
C GLY A 104 13.33 18.59 -11.89
N HIS A 105 12.45 18.99 -10.97
CA HIS A 105 11.10 19.47 -11.31
C HIS A 105 10.75 20.78 -10.60
N HIS A 106 10.91 21.89 -11.33
CA HIS A 106 10.81 23.27 -10.81
C HIS A 106 9.53 23.57 -10.01
N HIS A 107 8.35 23.13 -10.47
CA HIS A 107 7.08 23.44 -9.78
C HIS A 107 6.98 22.72 -8.43
N ALA A 108 7.13 21.40 -8.41
CA ALA A 108 7.17 20.59 -7.18
C ALA A 108 8.25 21.04 -6.19
N ARG A 109 9.40 21.51 -6.69
CA ARG A 109 10.44 22.13 -5.87
C ARG A 109 9.95 23.43 -5.23
N ALA A 110 9.46 24.37 -6.03
CA ALA A 110 9.04 25.69 -5.56
C ALA A 110 7.94 25.59 -4.50
N THR A 111 6.92 24.75 -4.70
CA THR A 111 5.85 24.57 -3.72
C THR A 111 6.35 23.99 -2.40
N CYS A 112 7.28 23.02 -2.44
CA CYS A 112 7.87 22.49 -1.21
C CYS A 112 8.74 23.52 -0.49
N GLU A 113 9.58 24.27 -1.21
CA GLU A 113 10.46 25.29 -0.62
C GLU A 113 9.65 26.43 0.02
N GLU A 114 8.54 26.84 -0.59
CA GLU A 114 7.61 27.82 -0.01
C GLU A 114 7.01 27.33 1.31
N SER A 115 6.45 26.11 1.35
CA SER A 115 5.90 25.54 2.57
C SER A 115 6.95 25.40 3.68
N VAL A 116 8.19 25.04 3.33
CA VAL A 116 9.29 24.93 4.31
C VAL A 116 9.70 26.29 4.85
N ALA A 117 9.73 27.33 4.01
CA ALA A 117 9.96 28.69 4.46
C ALA A 117 8.88 29.13 5.46
N LEU A 118 7.60 28.86 5.17
CA LEU A 118 6.50 29.12 6.10
C LEU A 118 6.62 28.29 7.40
N ALA A 119 7.01 27.02 7.30
CA ALA A 119 7.22 26.17 8.46
C ALA A 119 8.27 26.77 9.41
N SER A 120 9.36 27.35 8.87
CA SER A 120 10.40 28.02 9.66
C SER A 120 9.93 29.27 10.41
N LEU A 121 8.83 29.89 9.97
CA LEU A 121 8.23 31.04 10.64
C LEU A 121 7.27 30.61 11.75
N PHE A 122 6.59 29.47 11.56
CA PHE A 122 5.54 29.02 12.47
C PHE A 122 5.97 27.94 13.46
N CYS A 123 7.11 27.28 13.27
CA CYS A 123 7.59 26.22 14.15
C CYS A 123 7.78 26.72 15.59
N ASP A 124 7.55 25.82 16.56
CA ASP A 124 7.76 26.11 17.98
C ASP A 124 8.89 25.22 18.53
N ASP A 125 10.08 25.81 18.64
CA ASP A 125 11.28 25.11 19.10
C ASP A 125 11.25 24.65 20.55
N SER A 126 10.30 25.14 21.36
CA SER A 126 10.12 24.65 22.73
C SER A 126 9.59 23.22 22.78
N VAL A 127 8.88 22.76 21.74
CA VAL A 127 8.35 21.40 21.66
C VAL A 127 9.46 20.46 21.20
N GLN A 128 9.98 19.58 22.06
CA GLN A 128 11.07 18.69 21.65
C GLN A 128 10.58 17.59 20.68
N PRO A 129 11.33 17.26 19.61
CA PRO A 129 11.02 16.12 18.76
C PRO A 129 11.02 14.81 19.55
N VAL A 130 9.99 13.98 19.37
CA VAL A 130 9.85 12.66 20.02
C VAL A 130 9.62 11.59 18.97
N GLU A 131 10.40 10.51 19.00
CA GLU A 131 10.17 9.41 18.06
C GLU A 131 8.78 8.79 18.27
N PRO A 132 7.96 8.61 17.22
CA PRO A 132 6.66 7.96 17.34
C PRO A 132 6.80 6.45 17.62
N ALA A 133 5.71 5.79 18.02
CA ALA A 133 5.72 4.33 18.10
C ALA A 133 6.02 3.71 16.72
N GLY A 134 6.90 2.70 16.69
CA GLY A 134 7.34 2.02 15.46
C GLY A 134 6.38 0.97 14.91
N GLY A 135 5.25 0.73 15.59
CA GLY A 135 4.27 -0.28 15.22
C GLY A 135 3.48 0.04 13.95
N SER A 136 2.96 -0.99 13.30
CA SER A 136 2.05 -0.86 12.16
C SER A 136 0.72 -0.24 12.58
N GLN A 137 0.00 0.38 11.65
CA GLN A 137 -1.28 1.04 11.92
C GLN A 137 -2.34 0.76 10.86
N LEU A 138 -3.58 0.54 11.32
CA LEU A 138 -4.79 0.68 10.51
C LEU A 138 -5.31 2.11 10.63
N LEU A 139 -5.28 2.85 9.53
CA LEU A 139 -5.77 4.22 9.46
C LEU A 139 -7.21 4.24 8.94
N ASN A 140 -8.02 5.13 9.51
CA ASN A 140 -9.42 5.32 9.15
C ASN A 140 -9.66 6.73 8.63
N ARG A 141 -10.71 6.89 7.84
CA ARG A 141 -11.15 8.18 7.30
C ARG A 141 -12.67 8.22 7.22
N LYS A 142 -13.24 9.43 7.32
CA LYS A 142 -14.65 9.66 6.93
C LYS A 142 -14.83 9.39 5.44
N GLU A 143 -15.93 8.71 5.10
CA GLU A 143 -16.33 8.39 3.73
C GLU A 143 -16.50 9.66 2.91
N VAL A 144 -16.07 9.58 1.65
CA VAL A 144 -16.20 10.67 0.70
C VAL A 144 -16.95 10.13 -0.50
N LEU A 145 -18.03 10.80 -0.86
CA LEU A 145 -18.86 10.44 -2.00
C LEU A 145 -18.74 11.52 -3.05
N ARG A 146 -18.72 11.11 -4.30
CA ARG A 146 -18.87 12.04 -5.42
C ARG A 146 -20.33 12.07 -5.82
N LEU A 147 -21.00 13.18 -5.56
CA LEU A 147 -22.40 13.39 -5.90
C LEU A 147 -22.54 13.77 -7.38
N THR A 148 -23.69 13.44 -7.98
CA THR A 148 -24.02 14.03 -9.28
C THR A 148 -24.29 15.53 -9.12
N ASN A 149 -24.24 16.30 -10.22
CA ASN A 149 -24.60 17.72 -10.16
C ASN A 149 -26.02 17.94 -9.64
N ALA A 150 -26.95 17.05 -9.98
CA ALA A 150 -28.34 17.13 -9.52
C ALA A 150 -28.43 16.89 -8.01
N ASP A 151 -27.83 15.80 -7.53
CA ASP A 151 -27.84 15.46 -6.09
C ASP A 151 -27.13 16.54 -5.27
N ALA A 152 -26.01 17.06 -5.76
CA ALA A 152 -25.26 18.13 -5.10
C ALA A 152 -26.09 19.42 -5.00
N LYS A 153 -26.79 19.83 -6.08
CA LYS A 153 -27.69 21.00 -6.06
C LYS A 153 -28.91 20.77 -5.18
N GLN A 154 -29.40 19.55 -5.09
CA GLN A 154 -30.49 19.23 -4.18
C GLN A 154 -30.05 19.35 -2.72
N LEU A 155 -28.86 18.85 -2.39
CA LEU A 155 -28.32 18.86 -1.03
C LEU A 155 -27.78 20.24 -0.61
N PHE A 156 -27.21 20.98 -1.55
CA PHE A 156 -26.61 22.30 -1.35
C PHE A 156 -27.10 23.26 -2.46
N PRO A 157 -28.32 23.82 -2.37
CA PRO A 157 -28.90 24.63 -3.44
C PRO A 157 -28.03 25.81 -3.91
N ASP A 158 -27.33 26.46 -2.99
CA ASP A 158 -26.53 27.66 -3.28
C ASP A 158 -25.05 27.38 -3.58
N ALA A 159 -24.60 26.13 -3.43
CA ALA A 159 -23.18 25.76 -3.53
C ALA A 159 -22.91 24.44 -4.30
N GLY A 160 -23.96 23.70 -4.64
CA GLY A 160 -23.90 22.41 -5.30
C GLY A 160 -23.76 22.53 -6.83
N GLY A 161 -23.13 21.52 -7.45
CA GLY A 161 -22.85 21.53 -8.89
C GLY A 161 -21.58 22.29 -9.27
N VAL A 162 -20.73 22.61 -8.29
CA VAL A 162 -19.38 23.16 -8.46
C VAL A 162 -18.36 22.02 -8.33
N ASP A 163 -17.22 22.15 -9.01
CA ASP A 163 -16.22 21.11 -9.30
C ASP A 163 -16.12 19.92 -8.31
N CYS A 164 -16.07 18.72 -8.89
CA CYS A 164 -15.95 17.40 -8.26
C CYS A 164 -17.08 16.97 -7.29
N ASN A 165 -18.00 17.84 -6.84
CA ASN A 165 -19.16 17.52 -5.97
C ASN A 165 -18.86 16.49 -4.86
N MET A 166 -17.74 16.68 -4.15
CA MET A 166 -17.35 15.75 -3.11
C MET A 166 -18.07 16.07 -1.80
N TYR A 167 -18.75 15.08 -1.25
CA TYR A 167 -19.43 15.15 0.03
C TYR A 167 -18.77 14.21 1.03
N THR A 168 -18.43 14.70 2.23
CA THR A 168 -17.90 13.85 3.30
C THR A 168 -19.05 13.42 4.20
N SER A 169 -19.37 12.12 4.23
CA SER A 169 -20.40 11.56 5.12
C SER A 169 -19.82 11.32 6.52
N GLN A 170 -20.66 10.93 7.48
CA GLN A 170 -20.21 10.56 8.83
C GLN A 170 -19.74 9.10 8.92
N LYS A 171 -19.92 8.29 7.88
CA LYS A 171 -19.47 6.90 7.87
C LYS A 171 -17.95 6.87 7.95
N VAL A 172 -17.40 6.10 8.89
CA VAL A 172 -15.97 5.87 9.01
C VAL A 172 -15.61 4.60 8.24
N MET A 173 -14.55 4.65 7.45
CA MET A 173 -14.06 3.54 6.64
C MET A 173 -12.55 3.34 6.81
N PRO A 174 -12.05 2.10 6.66
CA PRO A 174 -10.63 1.85 6.50
C PRO A 174 -10.06 2.68 5.35
N SER A 175 -8.92 3.31 5.57
CA SER A 175 -8.27 4.17 4.58
C SER A 175 -6.93 3.64 4.14
N LYS A 176 -6.06 3.22 5.06
CA LYS A 176 -4.73 2.69 4.76
C LYS A 176 -4.31 1.66 5.80
N LEU A 177 -3.51 0.68 5.39
CA LEU A 177 -2.63 -0.05 6.30
C LEU A 177 -1.21 0.48 6.11
N ALA A 178 -0.63 1.02 7.17
CA ALA A 178 0.77 1.42 7.21
C ALA A 178 1.55 0.37 8.01
N PHE A 179 2.19 -0.57 7.31
CA PHE A 179 3.07 -1.54 7.92
C PHE A 179 4.46 -0.94 8.13
N ARG A 180 5.04 -1.14 9.31
CA ARG A 180 6.32 -0.56 9.67
C ARG A 180 7.13 -1.48 10.57
N ALA A 181 8.42 -1.61 10.28
CA ALA A 181 9.35 -2.34 11.11
C ALA A 181 9.84 -1.54 12.32
N GLY A 182 10.04 -0.25 12.14
CA GLY A 182 10.47 0.70 13.15
C GLY A 182 10.72 2.05 12.52
N TRP A 183 11.42 2.92 13.23
CA TRP A 183 11.77 4.25 12.78
C TRP A 183 13.26 4.41 12.51
N ASN A 184 14.08 3.36 12.54
CA ASN A 184 15.50 3.46 12.19
C ASN A 184 15.66 3.68 10.69
N SER A 185 16.77 4.31 10.29
CA SER A 185 17.06 4.43 8.86
C SER A 185 17.18 3.04 8.22
N GLY A 186 16.50 2.88 7.09
CA GLY A 186 16.43 1.63 6.35
C GLY A 186 15.47 0.58 6.89
N ASP A 187 14.75 0.86 7.98
CA ASP A 187 13.65 0.00 8.42
C ASP A 187 12.59 -0.14 7.32
N GLN A 188 12.04 -1.34 7.21
CA GLN A 188 11.07 -1.68 6.18
C GLN A 188 9.73 -0.98 6.43
N PHE A 189 9.10 -0.53 5.34
CA PHE A 189 7.80 0.13 5.36
C PHE A 189 6.95 -0.31 4.18
N MET A 190 5.65 -0.56 4.39
CA MET A 190 4.71 -0.88 3.32
C MET A 190 3.37 -0.16 3.54
N LEU A 191 2.89 0.55 2.53
CA LEU A 191 1.62 1.26 2.55
C LEU A 191 0.63 0.57 1.60
N VAL A 192 -0.54 0.23 2.13
CA VAL A 192 -1.62 -0.42 1.38
C VAL A 192 -2.85 0.49 1.34
N GLU A 193 -3.41 0.70 0.15
CA GLU A 193 -4.68 1.41 -0.04
C GLU A 193 -5.86 0.57 0.41
N LEU A 194 -6.80 1.17 1.16
CA LEU A 194 -8.04 0.51 1.58
C LEU A 194 -9.28 1.35 1.27
N PHE A 195 -9.15 2.59 0.84
CA PHE A 195 -10.27 3.51 0.72
C PHE A 195 -11.06 3.30 -0.59
N PRO A 196 -12.34 2.86 -0.55
CA PRO A 196 -13.08 2.43 -1.75
C PRO A 196 -13.97 3.53 -2.33
N ARG A 197 -13.50 4.78 -2.30
CA ARG A 197 -14.37 5.96 -2.43
C ARG A 197 -13.80 7.10 -3.24
N HIS A 198 -12.54 6.99 -3.65
CA HIS A 198 -11.89 8.06 -4.39
C HIS A 198 -10.85 7.48 -5.33
N ASP A 199 -10.69 8.15 -6.47
CA ASP A 199 -9.86 7.70 -7.56
C ASP A 199 -8.35 7.85 -7.29
N PRO A 200 -7.51 6.96 -7.85
CA PRO A 200 -7.90 5.73 -8.54
C PRO A 200 -8.43 4.70 -7.52
N LEU A 201 -9.45 3.93 -7.89
CA LEU A 201 -10.08 2.98 -6.98
C LEU A 201 -9.31 1.65 -6.95
N ASN A 202 -8.42 1.52 -5.96
CA ASN A 202 -7.51 0.39 -5.83
C ASN A 202 -7.37 -0.14 -4.40
N PRO A 203 -8.49 -0.43 -3.72
CA PRO A 203 -8.41 -1.06 -2.42
C PRO A 203 -7.65 -2.39 -2.53
N THR A 204 -6.84 -2.66 -1.51
CA THR A 204 -5.84 -3.73 -1.37
C THR A 204 -4.52 -3.55 -2.12
N ALA A 205 -4.33 -2.49 -2.92
CA ALA A 205 -3.07 -2.26 -3.61
C ALA A 205 -1.93 -1.86 -2.68
N ILE A 206 -0.74 -2.45 -2.89
CA ILE A 206 0.50 -1.99 -2.26
C ILE A 206 1.00 -0.76 -3.05
N ILE A 207 0.84 0.42 -2.46
CA ILE A 207 1.15 1.73 -3.07
C ILE A 207 2.46 2.33 -2.53
N GLY A 208 3.07 1.72 -1.53
CA GLY A 208 4.41 2.05 -1.08
C GLY A 208 5.06 0.81 -0.52
N PHE A 209 6.30 0.52 -0.90
CA PHE A 209 7.07 -0.55 -0.27
C PHE A 209 8.56 -0.23 -0.32
N GLU A 210 9.21 -0.20 0.83
CA GLU A 210 10.56 0.36 0.98
C GLU A 210 11.39 -0.38 2.02
N ARG A 211 12.70 -0.38 1.81
CA ARG A 211 13.72 -0.82 2.77
C ARG A 211 15.07 -0.20 2.40
N HIS A 212 15.90 0.15 3.39
CA HIS A 212 17.23 0.76 3.17
C HIS A 212 17.22 2.05 2.31
N GLY A 213 16.11 2.79 2.33
CA GLY A 213 15.89 3.97 1.48
C GLY A 213 15.68 3.64 0.00
N SER A 214 15.45 2.37 -0.33
CA SER A 214 15.12 1.87 -1.66
C SER A 214 13.63 1.59 -1.77
N VAL A 215 13.02 2.04 -2.85
CA VAL A 215 11.60 1.80 -3.17
C VAL A 215 11.47 0.59 -4.08
N PHE A 216 10.50 -0.27 -3.77
CA PHE A 216 10.12 -1.46 -4.54
C PHE A 216 8.72 -1.38 -5.12
N ALA A 217 7.87 -0.50 -4.58
CA ALA A 217 6.54 -0.20 -5.08
C ALA A 217 6.25 1.29 -4.92
N MET A 218 5.78 1.92 -6.00
CA MET A 218 5.18 3.25 -5.99
C MET A 218 4.09 3.29 -7.07
N PRO A 219 3.00 4.04 -6.84
CA PRO A 219 2.03 4.26 -7.89
C PRO A 219 2.59 5.18 -8.95
N THR A 220 1.99 5.06 -10.12
CA THR A 220 2.18 6.05 -11.16
C THR A 220 1.16 7.17 -11.00
N TYR A 221 1.47 8.33 -11.58
CA TYR A 221 0.50 9.40 -11.67
C TYR A 221 -0.75 8.91 -12.41
N GLU A 222 -1.83 8.67 -11.68
CA GLU A 222 -3.07 8.17 -12.24
C GLU A 222 -4.26 8.94 -11.67
N LYS A 223 -5.10 9.41 -12.58
CA LYS A 223 -6.45 9.88 -12.30
C LYS A 223 -7.40 8.83 -12.89
N PHE A 224 -8.38 8.39 -12.11
CA PHE A 224 -9.48 7.50 -12.52
C PHE A 224 -9.13 6.02 -12.70
N VAL A 225 -8.17 5.67 -13.56
CA VAL A 225 -7.79 4.26 -13.79
C VAL A 225 -6.74 3.84 -12.75
N SER A 226 -6.86 2.64 -12.18
CA SER A 226 -5.80 2.07 -11.34
C SER A 226 -5.12 0.89 -12.00
N ARG A 227 -3.79 0.85 -11.92
CA ARG A 227 -2.99 -0.31 -12.34
C ARG A 227 -2.04 -0.78 -11.26
N GLU A 228 -2.37 -0.60 -9.98
CA GLU A 228 -1.42 -0.79 -8.87
C GLU A 228 -1.18 -2.25 -8.45
N ASN A 229 -0.23 -2.47 -7.54
CA ASN A 229 0.21 -3.80 -7.07
C ASN A 229 -0.88 -4.55 -6.29
N MET A 230 -1.87 -5.11 -6.99
CA MET A 230 -3.05 -5.80 -6.49
C MET A 230 -3.44 -6.97 -7.41
N VAL A 231 -4.56 -7.67 -7.11
CA VAL A 231 -5.11 -8.65 -8.03
C VAL A 231 -5.92 -7.98 -9.12
N LYS A 232 -5.67 -8.34 -10.38
CA LYS A 232 -6.44 -7.88 -11.53
C LYS A 232 -7.45 -8.96 -11.96
N ILE A 233 -8.71 -8.55 -12.20
CA ILE A 233 -9.73 -9.35 -12.88
C ILE A 233 -9.90 -8.85 -14.32
N GLU A 234 -9.88 -9.76 -15.28
CA GLU A 234 -10.29 -9.51 -16.67
C GLU A 234 -11.44 -10.46 -17.02
N ASP A 235 -12.50 -9.94 -17.64
CA ASP A 235 -13.58 -10.75 -18.20
C ASP A 235 -13.27 -11.08 -19.66
N LEU A 236 -12.94 -12.34 -19.91
CA LEU A 236 -12.58 -12.85 -21.23
C LEU A 236 -13.79 -13.17 -22.10
N SER A 237 -14.95 -13.46 -21.50
CA SER A 237 -16.18 -13.75 -22.26
C SER A 237 -17.03 -12.51 -22.53
N GLY A 238 -16.79 -11.41 -21.82
CA GLY A 238 -17.55 -10.16 -21.95
C GLY A 238 -18.94 -10.23 -21.31
N THR A 239 -19.22 -11.26 -20.52
CA THR A 239 -20.56 -11.58 -19.98
C THR A 239 -20.72 -11.28 -18.49
N ALA A 240 -19.66 -10.88 -17.78
CA ALA A 240 -19.74 -10.65 -16.34
C ALA A 240 -20.64 -9.44 -16.01
N THR A 241 -21.42 -9.55 -14.95
CA THR A 241 -22.14 -8.44 -14.32
C THR A 241 -21.12 -7.45 -13.77
N PHE A 242 -21.13 -6.23 -14.29
CA PHE A 242 -20.15 -5.19 -13.97
C PHE A 242 -20.84 -3.94 -13.44
N CYS A 243 -20.39 -3.44 -12.28
CA CYS A 243 -20.99 -2.32 -11.57
C CYS A 243 -22.52 -2.43 -11.40
N GLY A 244 -23.02 -3.66 -11.19
CA GLY A 244 -24.46 -3.96 -11.06
C GLY A 244 -25.20 -4.17 -12.38
N GLN A 245 -24.56 -4.02 -13.54
CA GLN A 245 -25.18 -4.14 -14.86
C GLN A 245 -24.79 -5.44 -15.57
N ALA A 246 -25.77 -6.24 -15.98
CA ALA A 246 -25.55 -7.52 -16.67
C ALA A 246 -25.07 -7.39 -18.13
N LYS A 247 -25.24 -6.20 -18.75
CA LYS A 247 -24.88 -5.93 -20.15
C LYS A 247 -24.04 -4.65 -20.26
N TRP A 248 -22.86 -4.67 -19.66
CA TRP A 248 -21.91 -3.56 -19.77
C TRP A 248 -21.13 -3.64 -21.08
N ASN A 249 -21.46 -2.77 -22.03
CA ASN A 249 -20.84 -2.75 -23.37
C ASN A 249 -19.58 -1.88 -23.45
N GLY A 250 -19.21 -1.18 -22.37
CA GLY A 250 -18.02 -0.33 -22.32
C GLY A 250 -16.76 -1.09 -21.90
N ARG A 251 -15.61 -0.40 -21.89
CA ARG A 251 -14.40 -0.88 -21.21
C ARG A 251 -14.75 -1.11 -19.73
N LYS A 252 -14.36 -2.25 -19.18
CA LYS A 252 -14.63 -2.60 -17.76
C LYS A 252 -13.66 -1.86 -16.85
N GLU A 253 -13.93 -0.57 -16.69
CA GLU A 253 -13.26 0.32 -15.75
C GLU A 253 -14.29 0.88 -14.80
N VAL A 254 -13.89 0.97 -13.53
CA VAL A 254 -14.77 1.49 -12.50
C VAL A 254 -14.97 2.99 -12.78
N PRO A 255 -16.22 3.47 -12.87
CA PRO A 255 -16.45 4.88 -13.16
C PRO A 255 -15.99 5.74 -12.00
N THR A 256 -15.55 6.95 -12.32
CA THR A 256 -15.25 8.00 -11.36
C THR A 256 -16.37 8.18 -10.34
N GLY A 257 -16.04 8.12 -9.05
CA GLY A 257 -17.01 8.26 -7.98
C GLY A 257 -17.85 7.01 -7.69
N TYR A 258 -17.52 5.86 -8.29
CA TYR A 258 -18.16 4.60 -7.94
C TYR A 258 -18.03 4.29 -6.45
N ALA A 259 -19.18 4.12 -5.78
CA ALA A 259 -19.26 3.83 -4.36
C ALA A 259 -19.73 2.39 -4.07
N GLY A 260 -19.72 1.49 -5.07
CA GLY A 260 -20.25 0.14 -4.92
C GLY A 260 -19.31 -0.86 -4.24
N MET A 261 -18.01 -0.57 -4.13
CA MET A 261 -17.08 -1.39 -3.35
C MET A 261 -17.23 -1.12 -1.86
N GLU A 262 -17.22 -2.14 -1.01
CA GLU A 262 -17.10 -1.98 0.45
C GLU A 262 -15.84 -2.65 0.95
N VAL A 263 -15.13 -2.00 1.87
CA VAL A 263 -13.87 -2.49 2.43
C VAL A 263 -14.00 -2.63 3.94
N THR A 264 -13.60 -3.79 4.44
CA THR A 264 -13.44 -4.05 5.87
C THR A 264 -12.06 -4.63 6.16
N VAL A 265 -11.59 -4.45 7.40
CA VAL A 265 -10.35 -5.08 7.90
C VAL A 265 -10.74 -5.94 9.09
N PRO A 266 -11.21 -7.19 8.87
CA PRO A 266 -11.73 -8.04 9.94
C PRO A 266 -10.67 -8.42 10.98
N GLU A 267 -9.39 -8.42 10.61
CA GLU A 267 -8.28 -8.78 11.50
C GLU A 267 -7.10 -7.84 11.28
N PHE A 268 -6.54 -7.33 12.37
CA PHE A 268 -5.29 -6.57 12.41
C PHE A 268 -4.57 -6.89 13.71
N ALA A 269 -3.28 -7.22 13.63
CA ALA A 269 -2.42 -7.47 14.77
C ALA A 269 -1.02 -6.92 14.48
N ASP A 270 -0.41 -6.27 15.48
CA ASP A 270 0.97 -5.81 15.41
C ASP A 270 1.75 -6.34 16.62
N ASP A 271 2.97 -6.78 16.36
CA ASP A 271 3.91 -7.32 17.33
C ASP A 271 5.33 -6.79 17.04
N ALA A 272 6.27 -6.97 17.97
CA ALA A 272 7.65 -6.51 17.83
C ALA A 272 8.38 -7.04 16.58
N ARG A 273 8.04 -8.23 16.06
CA ARG A 273 8.70 -8.82 14.87
C ARG A 273 7.80 -8.95 13.65
N VAL A 274 6.49 -8.87 13.81
CA VAL A 274 5.55 -9.18 12.73
C VAL A 274 4.28 -8.38 12.85
N SER A 275 3.68 -8.04 11.72
CA SER A 275 2.34 -7.46 11.65
C SER A 275 1.48 -8.29 10.70
N TYR A 276 0.21 -8.40 11.01
CA TYR A 276 -0.76 -9.16 10.23
C TYR A 276 -2.01 -8.33 10.01
N ALA A 277 -2.54 -8.37 8.79
CA ALA A 277 -3.86 -7.82 8.51
C ALA A 277 -4.57 -8.64 7.44
N ARG A 278 -5.90 -8.68 7.52
CA ARG A 278 -6.77 -9.12 6.42
C ARG A 278 -7.60 -7.95 5.96
N ALA A 279 -7.53 -7.61 4.67
CA ALA A 279 -8.47 -6.72 4.01
C ALA A 279 -9.49 -7.54 3.24
N ARG A 280 -10.77 -7.16 3.31
CA ARG A 280 -11.86 -7.77 2.56
C ARG A 280 -12.58 -6.70 1.76
N VAL A 281 -12.76 -6.95 0.47
CA VAL A 281 -13.44 -6.03 -0.46
C VAL A 281 -14.60 -6.75 -1.14
N THR A 282 -15.80 -6.20 -1.06
CA THR A 282 -16.94 -6.66 -1.85
C THR A 282 -17.08 -5.84 -3.13
N ASN A 283 -17.74 -6.42 -4.14
CA ASN A 283 -17.86 -5.84 -5.48
C ASN A 283 -16.49 -5.46 -6.07
N TYR A 284 -15.49 -6.32 -5.84
CA TYR A 284 -14.09 -6.03 -6.11
C TYR A 284 -13.87 -5.64 -7.57
N MET A 285 -13.24 -4.48 -7.79
CA MET A 285 -13.03 -3.87 -9.11
C MET A 285 -14.34 -3.70 -9.93
N GLY A 286 -15.49 -3.58 -9.27
CA GLY A 286 -16.80 -3.48 -9.91
C GLY A 286 -17.40 -4.83 -10.33
N PHE A 287 -16.69 -5.95 -10.21
CA PHE A 287 -17.23 -7.28 -10.48
C PHE A 287 -18.04 -7.79 -9.29
N LYS A 288 -19.02 -8.67 -9.54
CA LYS A 288 -19.68 -9.46 -8.49
C LYS A 288 -18.72 -10.50 -7.91
N ALA A 289 -17.79 -10.03 -7.10
CA ALA A 289 -16.76 -10.83 -6.45
C ALA A 289 -16.44 -10.25 -5.07
N THR A 290 -16.04 -11.14 -4.16
CA THR A 290 -15.41 -10.77 -2.89
C THR A 290 -13.93 -11.10 -2.99
N HIS A 291 -13.07 -10.15 -2.67
CA HIS A 291 -11.64 -10.33 -2.64
C HIS A 291 -11.12 -10.16 -1.20
N GLU A 292 -10.35 -11.12 -0.74
CA GLU A 292 -9.66 -11.09 0.55
C GLU A 292 -8.15 -11.09 0.30
N ARG A 293 -7.48 -10.11 0.88
CA ARG A 293 -6.02 -9.97 0.82
C ARG A 293 -5.45 -9.95 2.23
N ASP A 294 -4.65 -10.96 2.53
CA ASP A 294 -4.00 -11.12 3.81
C ASP A 294 -2.52 -10.81 3.67
N PHE A 295 -1.99 -10.08 4.65
CA PHE A 295 -0.60 -9.66 4.72
C PHE A 295 0.01 -10.19 6.01
N LEU A 296 1.14 -10.89 5.92
CA LEU A 296 2.01 -11.17 7.04
C LEU A 296 3.35 -10.47 6.78
N PHE A 297 3.53 -9.32 7.42
CA PHE A 297 4.68 -8.45 7.30
C PHE A 297 5.70 -8.79 8.38
N VAL A 298 6.74 -9.55 8.04
CA VAL A 298 7.87 -9.79 8.96
C VAL A 298 8.76 -8.56 8.92
N LYS A 299 8.91 -7.89 10.05
CA LYS A 299 9.63 -6.61 10.17
C LYS A 299 11.09 -6.80 9.76
N ASN A 300 11.54 -6.02 8.77
CA ASN A 300 12.87 -6.12 8.16
C ASN A 300 13.16 -7.48 7.50
N GLY A 301 12.12 -8.13 6.98
CA GLY A 301 12.17 -9.48 6.44
C GLY A 301 11.22 -9.71 5.26
N PRO A 302 10.86 -10.97 4.98
CA PRO A 302 9.89 -11.30 3.93
C PRO A 302 8.47 -10.84 4.28
N VAL A 303 7.69 -10.50 3.26
CA VAL A 303 6.25 -10.30 3.38
C VAL A 303 5.55 -11.45 2.67
N LEU A 304 4.67 -12.17 3.37
CA LEU A 304 3.78 -13.14 2.76
C LEU A 304 2.43 -12.46 2.48
N VAL A 305 1.96 -12.60 1.25
CA VAL A 305 0.67 -12.11 0.79
C VAL A 305 -0.15 -13.30 0.31
N ARG A 306 -1.39 -13.42 0.82
CA ARG A 306 -2.39 -14.33 0.26
C ARG A 306 -3.49 -13.50 -0.37
N ASP A 307 -3.75 -13.76 -1.63
CA ASP A 307 -4.84 -13.19 -2.39
C ASP A 307 -5.88 -14.27 -2.66
N GLU A 308 -7.14 -14.04 -2.30
CA GLU A 308 -8.23 -14.96 -2.59
C GLU A 308 -9.44 -14.20 -3.13
N THR A 309 -9.95 -14.62 -4.28
CA THR A 309 -11.15 -14.04 -4.89
C THR A 309 -12.23 -15.11 -5.00
N THR A 310 -13.39 -14.81 -4.43
CA THR A 310 -14.63 -15.61 -4.55
C THR A 310 -15.57 -14.92 -5.52
N PHE A 311 -15.91 -15.60 -6.62
CA PHE A 311 -16.83 -15.09 -7.63
C PHE A 311 -18.28 -15.40 -7.26
N HIS A 312 -19.18 -14.47 -7.56
CA HIS A 312 -20.63 -14.58 -7.36
C HIS A 312 -21.39 -14.47 -8.69
N ASP A 313 -20.70 -14.80 -9.78
CA ASP A 313 -21.17 -14.68 -11.15
C ASP A 313 -20.53 -15.78 -12.03
N THR A 314 -21.06 -15.95 -13.24
CA THR A 314 -20.58 -16.95 -14.21
C THR A 314 -20.02 -16.28 -15.46
N PHE A 315 -18.72 -16.46 -15.72
CA PHE A 315 -18.04 -15.96 -16.92
C PHE A 315 -16.66 -16.63 -17.07
N THR A 316 -15.95 -16.35 -18.16
CA THR A 316 -14.55 -16.77 -18.30
C THR A 316 -13.64 -15.64 -17.85
N ALA A 317 -12.77 -15.88 -16.87
CA ALA A 317 -11.94 -14.85 -16.25
C ALA A 317 -10.45 -15.09 -16.50
N ARG A 318 -9.67 -14.00 -16.59
CA ARG A 318 -8.25 -13.99 -16.22
C ARG A 318 -8.10 -13.30 -14.88
N LEU A 319 -7.36 -13.91 -13.96
CA LEU A 319 -7.16 -13.38 -12.61
C LEU A 319 -5.69 -13.53 -12.22
N GLY A 320 -5.11 -12.54 -11.54
CA GLY A 320 -3.84 -12.75 -10.84
C GLY A 320 -3.25 -11.48 -10.25
N PRO A 321 -2.35 -11.61 -9.26
CA PRO A 321 -1.60 -10.49 -8.72
C PRO A 321 -0.72 -9.88 -9.81
N ILE A 322 -0.71 -8.55 -9.86
CA ILE A 322 0.22 -7.78 -10.68
C ILE A 322 1.29 -7.11 -9.82
N TRP A 323 2.48 -6.94 -10.40
CA TRP A 323 3.57 -6.18 -9.78
C TRP A 323 4.21 -5.25 -10.80
N ASN A 324 4.19 -3.96 -10.50
CA ASN A 324 4.76 -2.92 -11.35
C ASN A 324 6.19 -2.61 -10.93
N THR A 325 7.07 -2.41 -11.92
CA THR A 325 8.49 -2.13 -11.66
C THR A 325 9.15 -1.37 -12.81
N GLN A 326 10.33 -0.80 -12.56
CA GLN A 326 11.17 -0.18 -13.57
C GLN A 326 12.10 -1.15 -14.28
N ASN A 327 12.57 -2.17 -13.56
CA ASN A 327 13.57 -3.08 -14.08
C ASN A 327 13.27 -4.51 -13.64
N ILE A 328 13.70 -5.44 -14.49
CA ILE A 328 13.59 -6.88 -14.28
C ILE A 328 14.95 -7.50 -14.56
N ALA A 329 15.39 -8.40 -13.69
CA ALA A 329 16.65 -9.09 -13.83
C ALA A 329 16.64 -10.02 -15.06
N PRO A 330 17.79 -10.26 -15.72
CA PRO A 330 17.85 -11.12 -16.89
C PRO A 330 17.50 -12.58 -16.59
N VAL A 331 17.73 -13.05 -15.36
CA VAL A 331 17.37 -14.41 -14.93
C VAL A 331 16.05 -14.36 -14.16
N GLN A 332 15.08 -15.14 -14.63
CA GLN A 332 13.73 -15.24 -14.09
C GLN A 332 13.27 -16.70 -14.05
N GLY A 333 12.33 -17.02 -13.17
CA GLY A 333 11.71 -18.34 -13.09
C GLY A 333 10.32 -18.38 -13.72
N ALA A 334 9.71 -19.57 -13.72
CA ALA A 334 8.33 -19.75 -14.18
C ALA A 334 7.29 -19.04 -13.28
N ASN A 335 7.67 -18.76 -12.03
CA ASN A 335 6.81 -18.24 -10.96
C ASN A 335 7.50 -17.17 -10.11
N TRP A 336 8.66 -16.64 -10.53
CA TRP A 336 9.34 -15.56 -9.81
C TRP A 336 10.09 -14.62 -10.75
N VAL A 337 10.20 -13.36 -10.33
CA VAL A 337 11.04 -12.32 -10.96
C VAL A 337 11.82 -11.57 -9.89
N ASN A 338 13.04 -11.15 -10.23
CA ASN A 338 13.76 -10.16 -9.43
C ASN A 338 13.61 -8.78 -10.08
N THR A 339 13.29 -7.75 -9.29
CA THR A 339 12.89 -6.43 -9.80
C THR A 339 13.46 -5.30 -8.94
N TRP A 340 13.65 -4.12 -9.52
CA TRP A 340 14.09 -2.93 -8.77
C TRP A 340 13.70 -1.62 -9.45
N PHE A 341 13.70 -0.54 -8.67
CA PHE A 341 13.62 0.82 -9.16
C PHE A 341 15.02 1.43 -9.23
N SER A 342 15.31 2.16 -10.31
CA SER A 342 16.55 2.93 -10.50
C SER A 342 16.41 4.37 -10.02
N GLY A 343 15.21 4.92 -10.05
CA GLY A 343 14.97 6.32 -9.68
C GLY A 343 13.52 6.69 -9.59
N HIS A 344 13.28 7.93 -9.18
CA HIS A 344 11.96 8.52 -9.10
C HIS A 344 11.80 9.55 -10.21
N TRP A 345 10.66 9.51 -10.85
CA TRP A 345 10.35 10.32 -12.02
C TRP A 345 8.95 10.89 -11.90
N PHE A 346 8.72 12.01 -12.56
CA PHE A 346 7.39 12.58 -12.77
C PHE A 346 7.40 13.39 -14.06
N GLN A 347 6.48 13.09 -15.00
CA GLN A 347 6.41 13.77 -16.30
C GLN A 347 7.77 13.81 -17.03
N ASN A 348 8.50 12.69 -17.00
CA ASN A 348 9.86 12.55 -17.56
C ASN A 348 10.94 13.40 -16.86
N ALA A 349 10.62 14.13 -15.79
CA ALA A 349 11.59 14.80 -14.96
C ALA A 349 12.13 13.83 -13.90
N TYR A 350 13.45 13.69 -13.86
CA TYR A 350 14.13 12.94 -12.81
C TYR A 350 14.06 13.66 -11.47
N LEU A 351 13.51 13.01 -10.45
CA LEU A 351 13.36 13.60 -9.11
C LEU A 351 14.50 13.18 -8.18
N TYR A 352 14.69 11.87 -8.01
CA TYR A 352 15.66 11.33 -7.05
C TYR A 352 16.23 9.99 -7.51
N SER A 353 17.47 9.67 -7.14
CA SER A 353 18.06 8.33 -7.34
C SER A 353 17.45 7.34 -6.38
N ASN A 354 17.11 6.13 -6.82
CA ASN A 354 16.78 5.07 -5.87
C ASN A 354 18.08 4.46 -5.34
N ARG A 355 18.14 4.10 -4.06
CA ARG A 355 19.30 3.34 -3.55
C ARG A 355 19.27 1.92 -4.14
N PRO A 356 20.41 1.29 -4.40
CA PRO A 356 20.45 -0.02 -5.04
C PRO A 356 20.02 -1.10 -4.05
N TRP A 357 18.79 -1.59 -4.20
CA TRP A 357 18.25 -2.75 -3.51
C TRP A 357 17.18 -3.37 -4.38
N ASP A 358 17.06 -4.69 -4.30
CA ASP A 358 16.20 -5.46 -5.18
C ASP A 358 15.04 -6.07 -4.39
N LEU A 359 14.00 -6.45 -5.12
CA LEU A 359 12.87 -7.20 -4.64
C LEU A 359 12.67 -8.46 -5.48
N LEU A 360 12.84 -9.62 -4.84
CA LEU A 360 12.33 -10.87 -5.36
C LEU A 360 10.83 -10.93 -5.13
N VAL A 361 10.08 -11.03 -6.23
CA VAL A 361 8.65 -11.31 -6.24
C VAL A 361 8.46 -12.77 -6.61
N TYR A 362 8.13 -13.59 -5.62
CA TYR A 362 7.95 -15.03 -5.76
C TYR A 362 6.48 -15.41 -5.63
N HIS A 363 5.97 -16.27 -6.49
CA HIS A 363 4.62 -16.82 -6.42
C HIS A 363 4.66 -18.32 -6.14
N ALA A 364 3.70 -18.84 -5.38
CA ALA A 364 3.58 -20.29 -5.22
C ALA A 364 3.29 -20.96 -6.58
N PRO A 365 4.08 -21.97 -6.99
CA PRO A 365 3.94 -22.60 -8.30
C PRO A 365 2.63 -23.39 -8.38
N LYS A 366 1.89 -23.21 -9.48
CA LYS A 366 0.71 -24.02 -9.84
C LYS A 366 0.77 -24.31 -11.34
N ALA A 367 0.35 -25.52 -11.73
CA ALA A 367 0.47 -26.00 -13.11
C ALA A 367 -0.40 -25.21 -14.10
N ASP A 368 -1.52 -24.66 -13.62
CA ASP A 368 -2.49 -23.86 -14.37
C ASP A 368 -2.30 -22.35 -14.19
N ARG A 369 -1.07 -21.92 -13.85
CA ARG A 369 -0.71 -20.52 -13.70
C ARG A 369 0.50 -20.17 -14.55
N LYS A 370 0.55 -18.92 -15.00
CA LYS A 370 1.67 -18.44 -15.82
C LYS A 370 2.10 -17.04 -15.40
N LEU A 371 3.40 -16.88 -15.18
CA LEU A 371 4.02 -15.56 -15.05
C LEU A 371 4.19 -14.93 -16.42
N THR A 372 3.70 -13.71 -16.57
CA THR A 372 3.86 -12.90 -17.78
C THR A 372 4.45 -11.55 -17.41
N ILE A 373 5.27 -11.01 -18.30
CA ILE A 373 5.88 -9.69 -18.17
C ILE A 373 5.46 -8.91 -19.41
N ARG A 374 4.97 -7.69 -19.23
CA ARG A 374 4.50 -6.84 -20.32
C ARG A 374 4.98 -5.40 -20.11
N GLY A 375 5.22 -4.69 -21.20
CA GLY A 375 5.38 -3.24 -21.16
C GLY A 375 4.05 -2.55 -20.86
N ARG A 376 4.10 -1.40 -20.20
CA ARG A 376 2.94 -0.56 -19.90
C ARG A 376 2.64 0.33 -21.11
N TRP A 377 1.55 0.04 -21.83
CA TRP A 377 1.22 0.61 -23.16
C TRP A 377 0.66 2.05 -23.16
N GLU A 378 0.70 2.79 -22.06
CA GLU A 378 0.09 4.13 -22.01
C GLU A 378 1.00 5.13 -21.27
N GLY A 379 1.60 6.08 -22.02
CA GLY A 379 2.04 7.44 -21.62
C GLY A 379 2.93 7.65 -20.38
N SER A 380 3.23 6.58 -19.64
CA SER A 380 3.91 6.51 -18.34
C SER A 380 5.19 5.69 -18.41
N GLU A 381 5.72 5.52 -19.63
CA GLU A 381 6.78 4.57 -19.97
C GLU A 381 8.10 4.80 -19.22
N VAL A 382 8.34 6.00 -18.69
CA VAL A 382 9.59 6.30 -17.96
C VAL A 382 9.52 5.89 -16.49
N ASP A 383 8.36 6.06 -15.84
CA ASP A 383 8.29 5.97 -14.39
C ASP A 383 8.20 4.52 -13.91
N VAL A 384 7.34 3.70 -14.56
CA VAL A 384 7.13 2.29 -14.22
C VAL A 384 6.80 1.46 -15.48
N PRO A 385 7.78 1.22 -16.37
CA PRO A 385 7.59 0.61 -17.68
C PRO A 385 7.05 -0.82 -17.69
N TYR A 386 7.28 -1.61 -16.64
CA TYR A 386 6.96 -3.03 -16.64
C TYR A 386 5.87 -3.38 -15.65
N VAL A 387 4.99 -4.28 -16.08
CA VAL A 387 4.05 -4.98 -15.21
C VAL A 387 4.26 -6.49 -15.36
N THR A 388 4.34 -7.16 -14.23
CA THR A 388 4.31 -8.62 -14.16
C THR A 388 2.94 -9.08 -13.71
N GLN A 389 2.49 -10.25 -14.16
CA GLN A 389 1.24 -10.87 -13.73
C GLN A 389 1.42 -12.38 -13.66
N TYR A 390 1.15 -12.96 -12.49
CA TYR A 390 1.06 -14.41 -12.33
C TYR A 390 -0.41 -14.84 -12.45
N GLY A 391 -0.83 -15.16 -13.67
CA GLY A 391 -2.24 -15.27 -14.03
C GLY A 391 -2.78 -16.71 -14.05
N TRP A 392 -4.05 -16.83 -13.67
CA TRP A 392 -4.96 -17.92 -13.99
C TRP A 392 -5.90 -17.54 -15.12
N GLU A 393 -6.32 -18.51 -15.91
CA GLU A 393 -7.46 -18.37 -16.82
C GLU A 393 -8.41 -19.55 -16.66
N GLY A 394 -9.72 -19.28 -16.61
CA GLY A 394 -10.72 -20.33 -16.58
C GLY A 394 -12.15 -19.82 -16.41
N ALA A 395 -13.10 -20.75 -16.51
CA ALA A 395 -14.50 -20.47 -16.22
C ALA A 395 -14.70 -20.35 -14.71
N VAL A 396 -15.41 -19.31 -14.29
CA VAL A 396 -15.87 -19.12 -12.92
C VAL A 396 -17.40 -19.31 -12.88
N THR A 397 -17.88 -19.83 -11.77
CA THR A 397 -19.29 -19.88 -11.36
C THR A 397 -19.42 -19.25 -9.97
N PRO A 398 -20.65 -18.99 -9.47
CA PRO A 398 -20.85 -18.68 -8.06
C PRO A 398 -20.08 -19.66 -7.16
N ASP A 399 -19.47 -19.11 -6.12
CA ASP A 399 -18.63 -19.78 -5.12
C ASP A 399 -17.27 -20.31 -5.64
N THR A 400 -16.92 -20.05 -6.91
CA THR A 400 -15.57 -20.34 -7.40
C THR A 400 -14.56 -19.49 -6.64
N ARG A 401 -13.61 -20.15 -5.96
CA ARG A 401 -12.53 -19.53 -5.20
C ARG A 401 -11.21 -19.71 -5.93
N VAL A 402 -10.52 -18.61 -6.18
CA VAL A 402 -9.19 -18.62 -6.79
C VAL A 402 -8.20 -17.94 -5.87
N GLN A 403 -7.14 -18.65 -5.49
CA GLN A 403 -6.12 -18.18 -4.56
C GLN A 403 -4.73 -18.09 -5.19
N PHE A 404 -3.97 -17.08 -4.77
CA PHE A 404 -2.54 -16.90 -5.03
C PHE A 404 -1.79 -16.66 -3.73
N THR A 405 -0.59 -17.24 -3.63
CA THR A 405 0.36 -16.97 -2.57
C THR A 405 1.58 -16.28 -3.15
N GLN A 406 1.97 -15.13 -2.58
CA GLN A 406 3.11 -14.33 -3.00
C GLN A 406 4.05 -14.07 -1.82
N VAL A 407 5.36 -14.17 -2.04
CA VAL A 407 6.41 -13.75 -1.12
C VAL A 407 7.14 -12.56 -1.74
N LEU A 408 7.18 -11.45 -1.00
CA LEU A 408 7.96 -10.26 -1.34
C LEU A 408 9.20 -10.26 -0.46
N LEU A 409 10.38 -10.44 -1.05
CA LEU A 409 11.64 -10.56 -0.32
C LEU A 409 12.63 -9.46 -0.75
N PRO A 410 12.75 -8.36 0.01
CA PRO A 410 13.79 -7.36 -0.24
C PRO A 410 15.18 -7.95 0.01
N HIS A 411 16.13 -7.76 -0.92
CA HIS A 411 17.49 -8.27 -0.81
C HIS A 411 18.53 -7.39 -1.50
N ALA A 412 19.80 -7.59 -1.14
CA ALA A 412 20.91 -6.90 -1.78
C ALA A 412 20.93 -7.18 -3.30
N PRO A 413 21.36 -6.24 -4.15
CA PRO A 413 21.27 -6.37 -5.61
C PRO A 413 21.90 -7.63 -6.18
N MET A 414 21.20 -8.30 -7.09
CA MET A 414 21.74 -9.46 -7.82
C MET A 414 21.06 -9.68 -9.17
N LEU A 415 21.87 -10.00 -10.19
CA LEU A 415 21.35 -10.31 -11.53
C LEU A 415 20.69 -11.69 -11.63
N ASP A 416 21.00 -12.59 -10.71
CA ASP A 416 20.42 -13.93 -10.62
C ASP A 416 19.98 -14.24 -9.19
N ALA A 417 18.66 -14.18 -8.98
CA ALA A 417 18.02 -14.48 -7.70
C ALA A 417 17.57 -15.94 -7.57
N SER A 418 18.01 -16.86 -8.45
CA SER A 418 17.58 -18.26 -8.45
C SER A 418 17.81 -18.95 -7.11
N LYS A 419 18.93 -18.68 -6.44
CA LYS A 419 19.22 -19.25 -5.11
C LYS A 419 18.24 -18.74 -4.04
N LEU A 420 17.86 -17.47 -4.08
CA LEU A 420 16.87 -16.91 -3.15
C LEU A 420 15.50 -17.54 -3.40
N ALA A 421 15.10 -17.69 -4.66
CA ALA A 421 13.85 -18.36 -5.02
C ALA A 421 13.83 -19.84 -4.60
N GLN A 422 14.95 -20.57 -4.78
CA GLN A 422 15.10 -21.97 -4.33
C GLN A 422 15.04 -22.13 -2.81
N ASN A 423 15.35 -21.09 -2.06
CA ASN A 423 15.25 -21.09 -0.60
C ASN A 423 13.82 -20.90 -0.08
N ILE A 424 12.85 -20.64 -0.96
CA ILE A 424 11.43 -20.53 -0.60
C ILE A 424 10.75 -21.87 -0.87
N THR A 425 10.30 -22.52 0.19
CA THR A 425 9.53 -23.77 0.12
C THR A 425 8.05 -23.47 0.37
N VAL A 426 7.19 -23.80 -0.60
CA VAL A 426 5.73 -23.72 -0.40
C VAL A 426 5.28 -24.95 0.37
N LEU A 427 4.71 -24.74 1.55
CA LEU A 427 4.21 -25.80 2.43
C LEU A 427 2.73 -26.08 2.19
N LYS A 428 1.96 -25.03 1.86
CA LYS A 428 0.53 -25.12 1.55
C LYS A 428 0.08 -23.90 0.74
N ASP A 429 -0.77 -24.11 -0.28
CA ASP A 429 -1.39 -23.04 -1.08
C ASP A 429 -2.78 -23.48 -1.59
N ASP A 430 -3.68 -23.73 -0.64
CA ASP A 430 -5.06 -24.15 -0.86
C ASP A 430 -6.03 -23.03 -0.49
N PRO A 431 -7.23 -22.92 -1.08
CA PRO A 431 -8.20 -21.88 -0.72
C PRO A 431 -8.42 -21.77 0.80
N GLY A 432 -8.11 -20.59 1.35
CA GLY A 432 -8.19 -20.29 2.78
C GLY A 432 -6.91 -20.62 3.57
N THR A 433 -5.82 -21.02 2.93
CA THR A 433 -4.54 -21.26 3.61
C THR A 433 -3.33 -21.07 2.69
N SER A 434 -2.38 -20.25 3.14
CA SER A 434 -1.06 -20.08 2.53
C SER A 434 0.01 -20.28 3.59
N ALA A 435 0.99 -21.14 3.31
CA ALA A 435 2.12 -21.33 4.19
C ALA A 435 3.41 -21.55 3.40
N VAL A 436 4.46 -20.85 3.79
CA VAL A 436 5.79 -20.96 3.19
C VAL A 436 6.86 -21.06 4.28
N ALA A 437 7.96 -21.73 3.96
CA ALA A 437 9.21 -21.63 4.70
C ALA A 437 10.25 -20.89 3.85
N VAL A 438 10.93 -19.92 4.43
CA VAL A 438 12.01 -19.16 3.80
C VAL A 438 13.32 -19.49 4.52
N LYS A 439 14.28 -20.06 3.80
CA LYS A 439 15.62 -20.34 4.33
C LYS A 439 16.54 -19.14 4.08
N GLN A 440 17.08 -18.58 5.14
CA GLN A 440 18.04 -17.47 5.07
C GLN A 440 19.47 -17.98 4.84
N ALA A 441 20.36 -17.08 4.45
CA ALA A 441 21.76 -17.39 4.15
C ALA A 441 22.55 -17.95 5.36
N ASP A 442 22.17 -17.54 6.58
CA ASP A 442 22.75 -18.03 7.84
C ASP A 442 22.20 -19.40 8.27
N GLY A 443 21.35 -20.01 7.44
CA GLY A 443 20.70 -21.29 7.70
C GLY A 443 19.44 -21.18 8.55
N THR A 444 19.07 -20.01 9.06
CA THR A 444 17.78 -19.82 9.75
C THR A 444 16.62 -20.13 8.81
N VAL A 445 15.53 -20.64 9.37
CA VAL A 445 14.31 -20.98 8.63
C VAL A 445 13.14 -20.24 9.25
N GLU A 446 12.45 -19.47 8.41
CA GLU A 446 11.30 -18.67 8.79
C GLU A 446 10.03 -19.27 8.19
N PHE A 447 9.08 -19.64 9.03
CA PHE A 447 7.75 -20.09 8.62
C PHE A 447 6.80 -18.90 8.64
N LEU A 448 6.13 -18.65 7.52
CA LEU A 448 5.12 -17.61 7.35
C LEU A 448 3.80 -18.30 7.00
N ILE A 449 2.77 -18.09 7.81
CA ILE A 449 1.51 -18.83 7.72
C ILE A 449 0.33 -17.84 7.77
N LEU A 450 -0.57 -17.95 6.80
CA LEU A 450 -1.87 -17.29 6.72
C LEU A 450 -2.96 -18.37 6.64
N ASN A 451 -3.77 -18.48 7.67
CA ASN A 451 -4.76 -19.54 7.90
C ASN A 451 -6.11 -18.94 8.41
N PRO A 452 -6.79 -18.08 7.62
CA PRO A 452 -8.10 -17.50 7.97
C PRO A 452 -9.08 -18.45 8.62
N ALA A 453 -9.15 -19.66 8.07
CA ALA A 453 -10.12 -20.66 8.45
C ALA A 453 -9.84 -21.26 9.84
N LYS A 454 -8.71 -20.91 10.46
CA LYS A 454 -8.26 -21.48 11.75
C LYS A 454 -8.22 -23.01 11.71
N ALA A 455 -7.90 -23.57 10.54
CA ALA A 455 -7.78 -25.00 10.38
C ALA A 455 -6.59 -25.51 11.22
N ALA A 456 -6.69 -26.74 11.74
CA ALA A 456 -5.56 -27.40 12.36
C ALA A 456 -4.52 -27.72 11.29
N LEU A 457 -3.37 -27.04 11.37
CA LEU A 457 -2.27 -27.22 10.44
C LEU A 457 -1.13 -27.97 11.12
N GLU A 458 -0.57 -28.92 10.38
CA GLU A 458 0.72 -29.54 10.64
C GLU A 458 1.55 -29.39 9.36
N LEU A 459 2.63 -28.60 9.45
CA LEU A 459 3.45 -28.17 8.33
C LEU A 459 4.92 -28.53 8.58
N GLY A 460 5.72 -28.65 7.53
CA GLY A 460 7.14 -29.03 7.63
C GLY A 460 7.41 -30.48 7.24
N GLY A 461 8.48 -31.07 7.77
CA GLY A 461 9.00 -32.38 7.33
C GLY A 461 10.05 -32.25 6.21
N ASN A 462 10.57 -33.38 5.72
CA ASN A 462 11.59 -33.42 4.65
C ASN A 462 12.82 -32.51 4.90
N GLY A 463 13.33 -32.51 6.13
CA GLY A 463 14.47 -31.67 6.53
C GLY A 463 14.10 -30.30 7.13
N LEU A 464 12.81 -29.95 7.20
CA LEU A 464 12.30 -28.78 7.92
C LEU A 464 11.69 -29.17 9.27
N PRO A 465 11.77 -28.31 10.31
CA PRO A 465 11.04 -28.50 11.57
C PRO A 465 9.54 -28.65 11.35
N VAL A 466 8.89 -29.48 12.16
CA VAL A 466 7.43 -29.62 12.15
C VAL A 466 6.80 -28.49 12.96
N VAL A 467 5.86 -27.77 12.35
CA VAL A 467 5.10 -26.67 12.94
C VAL A 467 3.64 -27.05 13.03
N LYS A 468 3.02 -26.85 14.19
CA LYS A 468 1.57 -27.02 14.39
C LYS A 468 0.93 -25.71 14.83
N THR A 469 -0.17 -25.32 14.20
CA THR A 469 -0.91 -24.11 14.57
C THR A 469 -2.38 -24.18 14.16
N ILE A 470 -3.22 -23.43 14.88
CA ILE A 470 -4.63 -23.14 14.53
C ILE A 470 -4.86 -21.63 14.37
N ALA A 471 -3.81 -20.82 14.51
CA ALA A 471 -3.93 -19.37 14.52
C ALA A 471 -4.28 -18.85 13.12
N PRO A 472 -5.04 -17.74 13.00
CA PRO A 472 -5.34 -17.10 11.73
C PRO A 472 -4.09 -16.70 10.94
N ALA A 473 -3.01 -16.36 11.65
CA ALA A 473 -1.71 -16.12 11.09
C ALA A 473 -0.64 -16.55 12.11
N ALA A 474 0.52 -16.98 11.62
CA ALA A 474 1.64 -17.33 12.47
C ALA A 474 2.98 -17.04 11.78
N TYR A 475 3.96 -16.66 12.60
CA TYR A 475 5.35 -16.52 12.18
C TYR A 475 6.24 -17.27 13.17
N LEU A 476 7.09 -18.15 12.67
CA LEU A 476 8.04 -18.90 13.49
C LEU A 476 9.42 -18.80 12.87
N ARG A 477 10.44 -18.64 13.71
CA ARG A 477 11.83 -18.60 13.30
C ARG A 477 12.59 -19.70 14.01
N TYR A 478 13.28 -20.51 13.23
CA TYR A 478 14.17 -21.56 13.69
C TYR A 478 15.61 -21.21 13.32
N THR A 479 16.53 -21.47 14.23
CA THR A 479 17.97 -21.36 13.97
C THR A 479 18.45 -22.45 13.00
N GLY A 480 19.65 -22.30 12.43
CA GLY A 480 20.22 -23.27 11.47
C GLY A 480 20.43 -24.69 12.02
N ASN A 481 20.39 -24.89 13.34
CA ASN A 481 20.44 -26.21 13.97
C ASN A 481 19.04 -26.78 14.32
N GLY A 482 17.97 -26.09 13.92
CA GLY A 482 16.58 -26.53 14.14
C GLY A 482 15.97 -26.13 15.49
N LYS A 483 16.66 -25.33 16.33
CA LYS A 483 16.05 -24.80 17.57
C LYS A 483 15.10 -23.65 17.26
N LEU A 484 13.89 -23.67 17.84
CA LEU A 484 12.93 -22.57 17.79
C LEU A 484 13.50 -21.34 18.51
N GLU A 485 13.63 -20.23 17.78
CA GLU A 485 14.10 -18.94 18.28
C GLU A 485 12.93 -18.00 18.60
N TYR A 486 11.91 -18.02 17.75
CA TYR A 486 10.76 -17.12 17.86
C TYR A 486 9.48 -17.80 17.40
N ARG A 487 8.37 -17.50 18.10
CA ARG A 487 7.03 -17.92 17.70
C ARG A 487 6.05 -16.81 18.01
N TRP A 488 5.30 -16.40 17.00
CA TRP A 488 4.16 -15.51 17.11
C TRP A 488 2.96 -16.14 16.41
N GLU A 489 1.79 -15.95 17.02
CA GLU A 489 0.50 -16.45 16.53
C GLU A 489 -0.56 -15.38 16.78
N SER A 490 -1.32 -15.01 15.75
CA SER A 490 -2.39 -14.04 15.92
C SER A 490 -3.52 -14.57 16.81
N GLY A 491 -4.13 -13.68 17.57
CA GLY A 491 -5.22 -14.02 18.50
C GLY A 491 -4.76 -14.73 19.79
N LYS A 492 -3.45 -14.86 20.03
CA LYS A 492 -2.89 -15.20 21.34
C LYS A 492 -2.25 -13.94 21.96
N PRO A 493 -2.46 -13.69 23.27
CA PRO A 493 -1.86 -12.55 23.96
C PRO A 493 -0.34 -12.67 24.09
#